data_AF-A0AAD6Q7X3-F1
#
_entry.id   AF-A0AAD6Q7X3-F1
#
_cell.length_a   1.000
_cell.length_b   1.000
_cell.length_c   1.000
_cell.angle_alpha   90.00
_cell.angle_beta   90.00
_cell.angle_gamma   90.00
#
_symmetry.space_group_name_H-M   'P 1'
#
loop_
_entity.id
_entity.type
_entity.pdbx_description
1 polymer ?
#
loop_
_entity_poly.entity_id
_entity_poly.type
_entity_poly.pdbx_seq_one_letter_code
_entity_poly.pdbx_strand_id
1 'polypeptide(L)'
;MEHSRLILKDNPKSVEFQMRILERSGLGEETCLPPANSLFKKTGLKPKDIDILIVNCSLFSPTPSLSAMDLMAIAGEALKSNITTIGPLVLPASEQLLFLLTLIGRKIFNPKWKPYIPDFKQAFEHFCIHAGGRAVIDELQKNLQLSAEHVEASRMTLHRFGNTSSSSLWYELGYIEAKGRMRRGDRVWQIAFGSGFKCNSAVWKCNRTIKTPTDSPWADCIDRYPVHIPEVVKL
;
A
#
# COMPACT_ATOMS: atom_id res chain seq x y z
N MET A 1 15.98 0.46 -26.12
CA MET A 1 16.44 1.87 -26.02
C MET A 1 15.97 2.74 -27.19
N GLU A 2 15.95 2.23 -28.43
CA GLU A 2 15.47 2.97 -29.62
C GLU A 2 14.06 3.56 -29.49
N HIS A 3 13.12 2.83 -28.88
CA HIS A 3 11.73 3.29 -28.71
C HIS A 3 11.58 4.53 -27.80
N SER A 4 12.44 4.68 -26.78
CA SER A 4 12.40 5.83 -25.86
C SER A 4 12.79 7.13 -26.55
N ARG A 5 13.70 7.05 -27.55
CA ARG A 5 14.08 8.20 -28.41
C ARG A 5 12.96 8.63 -29.35
N LEU A 6 12.09 7.70 -29.74
CA LEU A 6 10.93 7.99 -30.59
C LEU A 6 9.79 8.63 -29.79
N ILE A 7 9.52 8.17 -28.56
CA ILE A 7 8.41 8.64 -27.71
C ILE A 7 8.71 9.99 -27.03
N LEU A 8 9.96 10.23 -26.64
CA LEU A 8 10.37 11.43 -25.88
C LEU A 8 11.28 12.35 -26.68
N LYS A 9 11.09 12.38 -28.01
CA LYS A 9 11.93 13.12 -28.96
C LYS A 9 12.12 14.60 -28.59
N ASP A 10 11.10 15.21 -27.99
CA ASP A 10 11.08 16.64 -27.64
C ASP A 10 11.75 16.96 -26.29
N ASN A 11 12.24 15.95 -25.55
CA ASN A 11 12.88 16.15 -24.24
C ASN A 11 14.19 15.34 -24.10
N PRO A 12 15.26 15.76 -24.81
CA PRO A 12 16.51 14.99 -24.90
C PRO A 12 17.21 14.79 -23.55
N LYS A 13 17.08 15.76 -22.62
CA LYS A 13 17.63 15.64 -21.26
C LYS A 13 16.92 14.55 -20.44
N SER A 14 15.60 14.39 -20.60
CA SER A 14 14.84 13.35 -19.90
C SER A 14 15.15 11.96 -20.46
N VAL A 15 15.35 11.86 -21.79
CA VAL A 15 15.81 10.62 -22.43
C VAL A 15 17.18 10.22 -21.90
N GLU A 16 18.13 11.15 -21.87
CA GLU A 16 19.49 10.88 -21.40
C GLU A 16 19.55 10.48 -19.92
N PHE A 17 18.71 11.11 -19.08
CA PHE A 17 18.59 10.76 -17.67
C PHE A 17 17.98 9.36 -17.48
N GLN A 18 16.90 9.03 -18.18
CA GLN A 18 16.28 7.69 -18.14
C GLN A 18 17.24 6.61 -18.66
N MET A 19 18.01 6.91 -19.72
CA MET A 19 19.05 6.02 -20.23
C MET A 19 20.13 5.75 -19.18
N ARG A 20 20.65 6.78 -18.50
CA ARG A 20 21.62 6.60 -17.41
C ARG A 20 21.06 5.80 -16.24
N ILE A 21 19.77 5.92 -15.92
CA ILE A 21 19.13 5.08 -14.90
C ILE A 21 19.11 3.62 -15.34
N LEU A 22 18.70 3.34 -16.58
CA LEU A 22 18.63 1.98 -17.13
C LEU A 22 20.03 1.34 -17.16
N GLU A 23 21.05 2.05 -17.66
CA GLU A 23 22.44 1.59 -17.67
C GLU A 23 22.98 1.31 -16.26
N ARG A 24 22.70 2.19 -15.28
CA ARG A 24 23.12 2.00 -13.88
C ARG A 24 22.33 0.93 -13.14
N SER A 25 21.13 0.61 -13.59
CA SER A 25 20.29 -0.44 -12.99
C SER A 25 20.72 -1.86 -13.38
N GLY A 26 21.74 -2.00 -14.24
CA GLY A 26 22.21 -3.30 -14.75
C GLY A 26 21.28 -3.90 -15.80
N LEU A 27 20.28 -3.15 -16.27
CA LEU A 27 19.35 -3.59 -17.31
C LEU A 27 19.97 -3.28 -18.68
N GLY A 28 20.74 -4.24 -19.22
CA GLY A 28 21.35 -4.18 -20.56
C GLY A 28 20.45 -4.72 -21.67
N GLU A 29 20.99 -4.87 -22.89
CA GLU A 29 20.27 -5.45 -24.03
C GLU A 29 19.81 -6.90 -23.82
N GLU A 30 20.41 -7.61 -22.85
CA GLU A 30 20.01 -8.96 -22.45
C GLU A 30 18.88 -9.00 -21.41
N THR A 31 18.32 -7.85 -21.05
CA THR A 31 17.17 -7.79 -20.14
C THR A 31 15.94 -8.37 -20.83
N CYS A 32 15.71 -9.67 -20.63
CA CYS A 32 14.48 -10.33 -21.06
C CYS A 32 13.39 -10.08 -20.02
N LEU A 33 12.38 -9.29 -20.38
CA LEU A 33 11.09 -9.38 -19.72
C LEU A 33 10.51 -10.75 -20.08
N PRO A 34 10.19 -11.63 -19.10
CA PRO A 34 9.56 -12.90 -19.43
C PRO A 34 8.32 -12.61 -20.29
N PRO A 35 8.17 -13.24 -21.47
CA PRO A 35 7.03 -12.99 -22.31
C PRO A 35 5.77 -13.22 -21.48
N ALA A 36 4.85 -12.27 -21.44
CA ALA A 36 3.58 -12.41 -20.70
C ALA A 36 2.87 -13.73 -21.06
N ASN A 37 3.09 -14.24 -22.29
CA ASN A 37 2.67 -15.55 -22.77
C ASN A 37 3.11 -16.72 -21.87
N SER A 38 4.29 -16.68 -21.26
CA SER A 38 4.75 -17.70 -20.32
C SER A 38 3.93 -17.69 -19.02
N LEU A 39 3.50 -16.51 -18.55
CA LEU A 39 2.64 -16.36 -17.39
C LEU A 39 1.23 -16.87 -17.69
N PHE A 40 0.63 -16.47 -18.82
CA PHE A 40 -0.69 -16.96 -19.25
C PHE A 40 -0.73 -18.47 -19.42
N LYS A 41 0.35 -19.07 -19.93
CA LYS A 41 0.47 -20.54 -20.02
C LYS A 41 0.54 -21.20 -18.64
N LYS A 42 1.24 -20.62 -17.67
CA LYS A 42 1.34 -21.17 -16.30
C LYS A 42 0.04 -21.02 -15.52
N THR A 43 -0.65 -19.89 -15.65
CA THR A 43 -1.87 -19.59 -14.89
C THR A 43 -3.14 -20.12 -15.55
N GLY A 44 -3.09 -20.45 -16.86
CA GLY A 44 -4.26 -20.82 -17.66
C GLY A 44 -5.21 -19.66 -17.96
N LEU A 45 -4.86 -18.43 -17.53
CA LEU A 45 -5.66 -17.23 -17.77
C LEU A 45 -5.46 -16.72 -19.19
N LYS A 46 -6.53 -16.30 -19.85
CA LYS A 46 -6.46 -15.59 -21.14
C LYS A 46 -6.39 -14.08 -20.87
N PRO A 47 -5.75 -13.28 -21.73
CA PRO A 47 -5.71 -11.82 -21.56
C PRO A 47 -7.09 -11.18 -21.39
N LYS A 48 -8.11 -11.73 -22.06
CA LYS A 48 -9.51 -11.29 -21.96
C LYS A 48 -10.20 -11.61 -20.63
N ASP A 49 -9.60 -12.46 -19.80
CA ASP A 49 -10.09 -12.80 -18.47
C ASP A 49 -9.52 -11.84 -17.40
N ILE A 50 -8.74 -10.83 -17.81
CA ILE A 50 -8.11 -9.86 -16.92
C ILE A 50 -8.88 -8.55 -16.97
N ASP A 51 -9.63 -8.28 -15.90
CA ASP A 51 -10.37 -7.03 -15.74
C ASP A 51 -9.47 -5.87 -15.28
N ILE A 52 -8.40 -6.17 -14.54
CA ILE A 52 -7.50 -5.18 -13.94
C ILE A 52 -6.05 -5.61 -14.15
N LEU A 53 -5.27 -4.77 -14.82
CA LEU A 53 -3.81 -4.90 -14.92
C LEU A 53 -3.13 -3.99 -13.90
N ILE A 54 -2.42 -4.59 -12.94
CA ILE A 54 -1.60 -3.84 -11.99
C ILE A 54 -0.19 -3.74 -12.53
N VAL A 55 0.28 -2.51 -12.79
CA VAL A 55 1.65 -2.23 -13.24
C VAL A 55 2.43 -1.65 -12.07
N ASN A 56 3.43 -2.38 -11.56
CA ASN A 56 4.38 -1.83 -10.60
C ASN A 56 5.40 -0.98 -11.35
N CYS A 57 5.37 0.34 -11.14
CA CYS A 57 6.40 1.25 -11.62
C CYS A 57 7.18 1.79 -10.42
N SER A 58 8.45 1.39 -10.30
CA SER A 58 9.36 1.99 -9.35
C SER A 58 10.07 3.16 -10.02
N LEU A 59 9.73 4.38 -9.62
CA LEU A 59 10.47 5.59 -9.99
C LEU A 59 11.58 5.81 -8.97
N PHE A 60 12.83 5.72 -9.41
CA PHE A 60 13.95 6.23 -8.64
C PHE A 60 13.94 7.76 -8.73
N SER A 61 13.56 8.44 -7.64
CA SER A 61 13.58 9.90 -7.55
C SER A 61 14.76 10.33 -6.65
N PRO A 62 15.89 10.77 -7.22
CA PRO A 62 17.09 11.11 -6.47
C PRO A 62 17.05 12.53 -5.88
N THR A 63 15.88 13.06 -5.51
CA THR A 63 15.76 14.41 -4.97
C THR A 63 15.60 14.37 -3.44
N PRO A 64 16.68 14.48 -2.65
CA PRO A 64 16.58 14.77 -1.23
C PRO A 64 16.55 16.29 -1.06
N SER A 65 15.39 16.87 -0.81
CA SER A 65 15.34 18.25 -0.32
C SER A 65 14.00 18.55 0.33
N LEU A 66 13.89 18.19 1.60
CA LEU A 66 13.06 18.78 2.65
C LEU A 66 13.46 18.03 3.92
N SER A 67 13.57 18.72 5.06
CA SER A 67 13.99 18.09 6.30
C SER A 67 13.11 16.87 6.62
N ALA A 68 13.64 15.82 7.22
CA ALA A 68 12.87 14.61 7.54
C ALA A 68 11.60 14.91 8.38
N MET A 69 11.59 16.03 9.10
CA MET A 69 10.43 16.54 9.85
C MET A 69 9.31 17.07 8.94
N ASP A 70 9.66 17.86 7.91
CA ASP A 70 8.67 18.32 6.92
C ASP A 70 8.05 17.14 6.18
N LEU A 71 8.83 16.09 5.96
CA LEU A 71 8.43 14.85 5.32
C LEU A 71 7.26 14.15 6.01
N MET A 72 7.34 14.03 7.34
CA MET A 72 6.32 13.37 8.16
C MET A 72 5.06 14.23 8.28
N ALA A 73 5.22 15.56 8.36
CA ALA A 73 4.08 16.47 8.32
C ALA A 73 3.32 16.38 6.99
N ILE A 74 4.02 16.40 5.85
CA ILE A 74 3.40 16.29 4.53
C ILE A 74 2.75 14.91 4.34
N ALA A 75 3.39 13.83 4.79
CA ALA A 75 2.80 12.49 4.76
C ALA A 75 1.52 12.42 5.61
N GLY A 76 1.50 13.07 6.77
CA GLY A 76 0.33 13.17 7.63
C GLY A 76 -0.85 13.91 6.98
N GLU A 77 -0.59 15.04 6.32
CA GLU A 77 -1.64 15.77 5.59
C GLU A 77 -2.13 15.00 4.35
N ALA A 78 -1.24 14.32 3.62
CA ALA A 78 -1.62 13.44 2.52
C ALA A 78 -2.53 12.29 2.99
N LEU A 79 -2.18 11.65 4.10
CA LEU A 79 -2.99 10.62 4.73
C LEU A 79 -4.36 11.16 5.17
N LYS A 80 -4.37 12.30 5.86
CA LYS A 80 -5.60 12.95 6.32
C LYS A 80 -6.53 13.31 5.16
N SER A 81 -5.99 13.84 4.07
CA SER A 81 -6.75 14.11 2.84
C SER A 81 -7.33 12.83 2.24
N ASN A 82 -6.53 11.76 2.17
CA ASN A 82 -6.98 10.46 1.68
C ASN A 82 -8.11 9.87 2.54
N ILE A 83 -7.93 9.85 3.88
CA ILE A 83 -8.92 9.37 4.85
C ILE A 83 -10.22 10.18 4.78
N THR A 84 -10.12 11.50 4.66
CA THR A 84 -11.28 12.40 4.56
C THR A 84 -12.06 12.15 3.27
N THR A 85 -11.36 11.80 2.18
CA THR A 85 -11.98 11.48 0.89
C THR A 85 -12.67 10.12 0.91
N ILE A 86 -12.03 9.10 1.49
CA ILE A 86 -12.58 7.74 1.48
C ILE A 86 -13.62 7.50 2.57
N GLY A 87 -13.52 8.19 3.70
CA GLY A 87 -14.38 8.01 4.87
C GLY A 87 -15.88 7.97 4.52
N PRO A 88 -16.44 8.99 3.85
CA PRO A 88 -17.86 9.00 3.47
C PRO A 88 -18.30 7.86 2.55
N LEU A 89 -17.36 7.25 1.82
CA LEU A 89 -17.64 6.17 0.86
C LEU A 89 -17.66 4.79 1.51
N VAL A 90 -17.02 4.63 2.68
CA VAL A 90 -16.75 3.30 3.26
C VAL A 90 -17.26 3.14 4.68
N LEU A 91 -17.35 4.24 5.44
CA LEU A 91 -17.81 4.21 6.82
C LEU A 91 -19.34 4.09 6.90
N PRO A 92 -19.86 3.39 7.92
CA PRO A 92 -21.30 3.36 8.17
C PRO A 92 -21.83 4.76 8.54
N ALA A 93 -23.11 5.00 8.28
CA ALA A 93 -23.75 6.29 8.55
C ALA A 93 -23.64 6.74 10.02
N SER A 94 -23.60 5.80 10.96
CA SER A 94 -23.37 6.07 12.39
C SER A 94 -22.02 6.76 12.65
N GLU A 95 -20.95 6.26 12.04
CA GLU A 95 -19.60 6.84 12.15
C GLU A 95 -19.52 8.20 11.46
N GLN A 96 -20.17 8.35 10.31
CA GLN A 96 -20.24 9.63 9.59
C GLN A 96 -20.97 10.69 10.41
N LEU A 97 -22.09 10.33 11.04
CA LEU A 97 -22.86 11.23 11.89
C LEU A 97 -22.07 11.63 13.14
N LEU A 98 -21.41 10.68 13.80
CA LEU A 98 -20.58 10.95 14.97
C LEU A 98 -19.42 11.90 14.63
N PHE A 99 -18.76 11.67 13.49
CA PHE A 99 -17.73 12.57 12.99
C PHE A 99 -18.27 13.98 12.70
N LEU A 100 -19.41 14.09 12.04
CA LEU A 100 -20.01 15.39 11.71
C LEU A 100 -20.43 16.15 12.97
N LEU A 101 -21.08 15.48 13.93
CA LEU A 101 -21.51 16.09 15.20
C LEU A 101 -20.32 16.59 16.03
N THR A 102 -19.23 15.83 16.07
CA THR A 102 -18.01 16.24 16.78
C THR A 102 -17.29 17.40 16.09
N LEU A 103 -17.31 17.45 14.75
CA LEU A 103 -16.77 18.57 13.98
C LEU A 103 -17.57 19.86 14.19
N ILE A 104 -18.90 19.79 14.14
CA ILE A 104 -19.80 20.91 14.45
C ILE A 104 -19.59 21.34 15.92
N GLY A 105 -19.54 20.38 16.83
CA GLY A 105 -19.34 20.63 18.25
C GLY A 105 -18.05 21.39 18.55
N ARG A 106 -16.94 21.00 17.89
CA ARG A 106 -15.67 21.74 17.96
C ARG A 106 -15.78 23.17 17.44
N LYS A 107 -16.47 23.35 16.31
CA LYS A 107 -16.57 24.66 15.66
C LYS A 107 -17.44 25.64 16.46
N ILE A 108 -18.49 25.15 17.12
CA ILE A 108 -19.49 25.98 17.81
C ILE A 108 -19.18 26.13 19.30
N PHE A 109 -18.81 25.06 20.00
CA PHE A 109 -18.69 25.08 21.47
C PHE A 109 -17.25 25.23 21.94
N ASN A 110 -16.33 24.38 21.47
CA ASN A 110 -14.95 24.41 21.93
C ASN A 110 -13.96 23.90 20.88
N PRO A 111 -13.18 24.80 20.25
CA PRO A 111 -12.17 24.43 19.26
C PRO A 111 -11.08 23.49 19.81
N LYS A 112 -10.88 23.47 21.13
CA LYS A 112 -9.86 22.65 21.81
C LYS A 112 -10.27 21.19 22.02
N TRP A 113 -11.53 20.79 21.79
CA TRP A 113 -11.90 19.38 21.88
C TRP A 113 -11.08 18.54 20.92
N LYS A 114 -10.70 17.33 21.32
CA LYS A 114 -9.93 16.45 20.44
C LYS A 114 -10.79 16.06 19.23
N PRO A 115 -10.23 16.09 18.01
CA PRO A 115 -10.95 15.60 16.84
C PRO A 115 -11.29 14.12 17.02
N TYR A 116 -12.53 13.75 16.71
CA TYR A 116 -12.92 12.35 16.59
C TYR A 116 -12.26 11.74 15.35
N ILE A 117 -11.69 10.55 15.52
CA ILE A 117 -11.14 9.76 14.42
C ILE A 117 -12.14 8.65 14.16
N PRO A 118 -12.76 8.59 12.97
CA PRO A 118 -13.73 7.54 12.67
C PRO A 118 -13.14 6.14 12.80
N ASP A 119 -13.95 5.19 13.26
CA ASP A 119 -13.51 3.82 13.42
C ASP A 119 -13.57 3.06 12.10
N PHE A 120 -12.46 3.06 11.36
CA PHE A 120 -12.31 2.33 10.10
C PHE A 120 -12.36 0.81 10.27
N LYS A 121 -12.25 0.26 11.48
CA LYS A 121 -12.41 -1.19 11.74
C LYS A 121 -13.86 -1.63 11.51
N GLN A 122 -14.82 -0.71 11.55
CA GLN A 122 -16.21 -1.00 11.16
C GLN A 122 -16.37 -1.09 9.62
N ALA A 123 -15.49 -0.43 8.88
CA ALA A 123 -15.51 -0.43 7.42
C ALA A 123 -14.70 -1.59 6.82
N PHE A 124 -13.70 -2.13 7.52
CA PHE A 124 -12.78 -3.11 6.95
C PHE A 124 -12.40 -4.21 7.93
N GLU A 125 -12.40 -5.44 7.43
CA GLU A 125 -11.91 -6.62 8.16
C GLU A 125 -10.38 -6.77 8.01
N HIS A 126 -9.80 -6.34 6.88
CA HIS A 126 -8.36 -6.47 6.62
C HIS A 126 -7.73 -5.16 6.16
N PHE A 127 -6.48 -4.93 6.58
CA PHE A 127 -5.71 -3.75 6.24
C PHE A 127 -4.38 -4.17 5.61
N CYS A 128 -4.09 -3.63 4.43
CA CYS A 128 -2.79 -3.72 3.78
C CYS A 128 -2.18 -2.31 3.78
N ILE A 129 -1.29 -2.06 4.72
CA ILE A 129 -0.54 -0.80 4.85
C ILE A 129 0.81 -0.96 4.18
N HIS A 130 1.08 -0.14 3.16
CA HIS A 130 2.34 -0.20 2.42
C HIS A 130 3.54 -0.25 3.36
N ALA A 131 4.29 -1.35 3.24
CA ALA A 131 5.56 -1.58 3.91
C ALA A 131 6.70 -0.64 3.42
N GLY A 132 6.46 0.68 3.45
CA GLY A 132 7.44 1.71 3.11
C GLY A 132 8.59 1.76 4.12
N GLY A 133 8.28 1.43 5.37
CA GLY A 133 9.21 1.34 6.49
C GLY A 133 8.44 1.18 7.80
N ARG A 134 9.14 0.78 8.87
CA ARG A 134 8.52 0.51 10.18
C ARG A 134 7.77 1.72 10.74
N ALA A 135 8.39 2.90 10.66
CA ALA A 135 7.80 4.14 11.18
C ALA A 135 6.45 4.49 10.51
N VAL A 136 6.30 4.17 9.22
CA VAL A 136 5.04 4.41 8.49
C VAL A 136 3.93 3.51 9.02
N ILE A 137 4.23 2.24 9.25
CA ILE A 137 3.28 1.27 9.82
C ILE A 137 2.90 1.67 11.25
N ASP A 138 3.88 2.04 12.08
CA ASP A 138 3.65 2.46 13.47
C ASP A 138 2.77 3.71 13.56
N GLU A 139 3.05 4.71 12.70
CA GLU A 139 2.30 5.97 12.67
C GLU A 139 0.86 5.75 12.19
N LEU A 140 0.65 4.91 11.17
CA LEU A 140 -0.69 4.54 10.74
C LEU A 140 -1.45 3.74 11.78
N GLN A 141 -0.79 2.77 12.41
CA GLN A 141 -1.41 1.97 13.48
C GLN A 141 -1.94 2.87 14.59
N LYS A 142 -1.13 3.85 15.01
CA LYS A 142 -1.48 4.81 16.05
C LYS A 142 -2.60 5.75 15.62
N ASN A 143 -2.49 6.37 14.43
CA ASN A 143 -3.48 7.35 13.96
C ASN A 143 -4.85 6.73 13.67
N LEU A 144 -4.89 5.52 13.13
CA LEU A 144 -6.12 4.79 12.82
C LEU A 144 -6.60 3.90 13.98
N GLN A 145 -5.88 3.88 15.11
CA GLN A 145 -6.21 3.06 16.28
C GLN A 145 -6.38 1.57 15.95
N LEU A 146 -5.47 1.04 15.13
CA LEU A 146 -5.47 -0.34 14.67
C LEU A 146 -4.81 -1.27 15.70
N SER A 147 -5.36 -2.47 15.83
CA SER A 147 -4.74 -3.53 16.65
C SER A 147 -3.47 -4.10 15.98
N ALA A 148 -2.68 -4.86 16.75
CA ALA A 148 -1.49 -5.55 16.24
C ALA A 148 -1.83 -6.53 15.09
N GLU A 149 -2.99 -7.19 15.15
CA GLU A 149 -3.44 -8.12 14.11
C GLU A 149 -3.72 -7.41 12.78
N HIS A 150 -4.32 -6.21 12.80
CA HIS A 150 -4.62 -5.45 11.59
C HIS A 150 -3.35 -5.03 10.83
N VAL A 151 -2.24 -4.81 11.53
CA VAL A 151 -0.95 -4.41 10.91
C VAL A 151 0.01 -5.59 10.74
N GLU A 152 -0.38 -6.79 11.14
CA GLU A 152 0.47 -7.98 11.11
C GLU A 152 0.95 -8.28 9.69
N ALA A 153 0.06 -8.25 8.71
CA ALA A 153 0.38 -8.52 7.31
C ALA A 153 1.48 -7.58 6.78
N SER A 154 1.36 -6.28 7.05
CA SER A 154 2.34 -5.24 6.67
C SER A 154 3.67 -5.42 7.40
N ARG A 155 3.64 -5.73 8.70
CA ARG A 155 4.85 -5.97 9.48
C ARG A 155 5.59 -7.23 9.06
N MET A 156 4.87 -8.34 8.81
CA MET A 156 5.47 -9.60 8.39
C MET A 156 6.01 -9.50 6.96
N THR A 157 5.29 -8.81 6.06
CA THR A 157 5.79 -8.49 4.71
C THR A 157 7.07 -7.68 4.79
N LEU A 158 7.09 -6.59 5.57
CA LEU A 158 8.29 -5.77 5.75
C LEU A 158 9.45 -6.56 6.34
N HIS A 159 9.19 -7.41 7.33
CA HIS A 159 10.20 -8.26 7.95
C HIS A 159 10.80 -9.26 6.95
N ARG A 160 9.96 -9.93 6.15
CA ARG A 160 10.42 -11.00 5.26
C ARG A 160 11.03 -10.48 3.97
N PHE A 161 10.34 -9.57 3.30
CA PHE A 161 10.67 -9.15 1.93
C PHE A 161 11.29 -7.75 1.88
N GLY A 162 11.29 -7.02 2.99
CA GLY A 162 11.67 -5.61 3.00
C GLY A 162 10.62 -4.75 2.30
N ASN A 163 11.02 -3.52 1.95
CA ASN A 163 10.19 -2.62 1.16
C ASN A 163 10.33 -2.98 -0.33
N THR A 164 9.34 -3.69 -0.88
CA THR A 164 9.28 -4.04 -2.32
C THR A 164 8.47 -3.02 -3.13
N SER A 165 8.46 -1.75 -2.71
CA SER A 165 7.73 -0.65 -3.35
C SER A 165 6.21 -0.94 -3.39
N SER A 166 5.51 -0.53 -4.45
CA SER A 166 4.06 -0.72 -4.57
C SER A 166 3.61 -2.19 -4.50
N SER A 167 4.52 -3.14 -4.75
CA SER A 167 4.21 -4.57 -4.68
C SER A 167 4.01 -5.10 -3.25
N SER A 168 4.47 -4.38 -2.21
CA SER A 168 4.33 -4.80 -0.82
C SER A 168 2.87 -5.12 -0.46
N LEU A 169 1.92 -4.31 -0.93
CA LEU A 169 0.49 -4.48 -0.66
C LEU A 169 -0.07 -5.81 -1.14
N TRP A 170 0.52 -6.40 -2.19
CA TRP A 170 0.12 -7.71 -2.72
C TRP A 170 0.73 -8.86 -1.92
N TYR A 171 1.96 -8.70 -1.42
CA TYR A 171 2.53 -9.64 -0.46
C TYR A 171 1.74 -9.64 0.85
N GLU A 172 1.26 -8.48 1.29
CA GLU A 172 0.39 -8.33 2.46
C GLU A 172 -0.96 -9.02 2.26
N LEU A 173 -1.58 -8.84 1.09
CA LEU A 173 -2.81 -9.56 0.74
C LEU A 173 -2.58 -11.08 0.71
N GLY A 174 -1.50 -11.51 0.06
CA GLY A 174 -1.09 -12.91 0.02
C GLY A 174 -0.79 -13.50 1.40
N TYR A 175 -0.30 -12.70 2.35
CA TYR A 175 -0.12 -13.10 3.74
C TYR A 175 -1.47 -13.41 4.39
N ILE A 176 -2.46 -12.53 4.24
CA ILE A 176 -3.81 -12.70 4.80
C ILE A 176 -4.47 -13.97 4.22
N GLU A 177 -4.34 -14.19 2.91
CA GLU A 177 -4.83 -15.41 2.24
C GLU A 177 -4.11 -16.66 2.75
N ALA A 178 -2.79 -16.61 2.90
CA ALA A 178 -1.99 -17.74 3.39
C ALA A 178 -2.29 -18.08 4.86
N LYS A 179 -2.64 -17.10 5.70
CA LYS A 179 -3.15 -17.34 7.06
C LYS A 179 -4.57 -17.91 7.08
N GLY A 180 -5.22 -18.07 5.93
CA GLY A 180 -6.59 -18.56 5.83
C GLY A 180 -7.63 -17.61 6.41
N ARG A 181 -7.32 -16.31 6.50
CA ARG A 181 -8.18 -15.31 7.14
C ARG A 181 -9.18 -14.65 6.19
N MET A 182 -8.98 -14.79 4.88
CA MET A 182 -9.79 -14.12 3.84
C MET A 182 -11.10 -14.87 3.55
N ARG A 183 -12.24 -14.28 3.91
CA ARG A 183 -13.58 -14.87 3.74
C ARG A 183 -14.44 -14.09 2.74
N ARG A 184 -15.45 -14.75 2.17
CA ARG A 184 -16.45 -14.10 1.32
C ARG A 184 -17.15 -12.98 2.11
N GLY A 185 -17.18 -11.78 1.54
CA GLY A 185 -17.79 -10.59 2.12
C GLY A 185 -16.81 -9.66 2.81
N ASP A 186 -15.62 -10.15 3.17
CA ASP A 186 -14.58 -9.34 3.82
C ASP A 186 -14.18 -8.17 2.92
N ARG A 187 -13.95 -7.02 3.55
CA ARG A 187 -13.52 -5.78 2.94
C ARG A 187 -12.06 -5.54 3.30
N VAL A 188 -11.25 -5.28 2.29
CA VAL A 188 -9.82 -5.02 2.43
C VAL A 188 -9.53 -3.58 2.06
N TRP A 189 -8.80 -2.88 2.90
CA TRP A 189 -8.29 -1.56 2.59
C TRP A 189 -6.79 -1.60 2.34
N GLN A 190 -6.39 -1.29 1.11
CA GLN A 190 -5.00 -1.06 0.73
C GLN A 190 -4.67 0.42 0.83
N ILE A 191 -3.64 0.76 1.59
CA ILE A 191 -3.15 2.13 1.80
C ILE A 191 -1.70 2.20 1.32
N ALA A 192 -1.46 2.95 0.25
CA ALA A 192 -0.14 3.13 -0.35
C ALA A 192 0.42 4.52 -0.10
N PHE A 193 1.72 4.61 0.19
CA PHE A 193 2.48 5.87 0.09
C PHE A 193 3.48 5.79 -1.05
N GLY A 194 3.58 6.84 -1.84
CA GLY A 194 4.51 6.93 -2.98
C GLY A 194 5.40 8.16 -2.92
N SER A 195 6.44 8.16 -3.76
CA SER A 195 7.35 9.32 -3.94
C SER A 195 6.56 10.58 -4.29
N GLY A 196 6.88 11.70 -3.61
CA GLY A 196 6.13 12.96 -3.72
C GLY A 196 4.94 13.07 -2.75
N PHE A 197 4.98 12.34 -1.62
CA PHE A 197 3.98 12.32 -0.55
C PHE A 197 2.55 12.20 -1.03
N LYS A 198 2.32 11.17 -1.86
CA LYS A 198 0.97 10.76 -2.26
C LYS A 198 0.51 9.64 -1.34
N CYS A 199 -0.72 9.75 -0.86
CA CYS A 199 -1.40 8.66 -0.16
C CYS A 199 -2.58 8.20 -1.04
N ASN A 200 -2.55 6.94 -1.44
CA ASN A 200 -3.56 6.36 -2.32
C ASN A 200 -4.25 5.20 -1.60
N SER A 201 -5.54 5.05 -1.85
CA SER A 201 -6.34 3.98 -1.25
C SER A 201 -7.05 3.17 -2.31
N ALA A 202 -7.08 1.85 -2.11
CA ALA A 202 -7.92 0.93 -2.86
C ALA A 202 -8.73 0.09 -1.88
N VAL A 203 -10.01 -0.10 -2.18
CA VAL A 203 -10.95 -0.85 -1.35
C VAL A 203 -11.46 -2.03 -2.15
N TRP A 204 -11.36 -3.20 -1.55
CA TRP A 204 -11.73 -4.46 -2.17
C TRP A 204 -12.81 -5.13 -1.34
N LYS A 205 -13.71 -5.85 -2.01
CA LYS A 205 -14.64 -6.78 -1.37
C LYS A 205 -14.34 -8.19 -1.87
N CYS A 206 -14.16 -9.10 -0.95
CA CYS A 206 -13.84 -10.47 -1.27
C CYS A 206 -15.10 -11.21 -1.76
N ASN A 207 -15.13 -11.60 -3.03
CA ASN A 207 -16.31 -12.21 -3.64
C ASN A 207 -16.48 -13.70 -3.31
N ARG A 208 -15.43 -14.35 -2.81
CA ARG A 208 -15.41 -15.79 -2.48
C ARG A 208 -14.48 -16.05 -1.30
N THR A 209 -14.75 -17.09 -0.50
CA THR A 209 -13.82 -17.51 0.56
C THR A 209 -12.58 -18.12 -0.08
N ILE A 210 -11.40 -17.64 0.31
CA ILE A 210 -10.12 -18.10 -0.24
C ILE A 210 -9.62 -19.25 0.63
N LYS A 211 -9.39 -20.41 0.01
CA LYS A 211 -8.67 -21.51 0.65
C LYS A 211 -7.19 -21.15 0.72
N THR A 212 -6.51 -21.53 1.80
CA THR A 212 -5.07 -21.29 1.96
C THR A 212 -4.31 -21.69 0.71
N PRO A 213 -3.66 -20.75 0.00
CA PRO A 213 -3.01 -21.05 -1.27
C PRO A 213 -1.77 -21.93 -1.07
N THR A 214 -1.62 -22.95 -1.93
CA THR A 214 -0.43 -23.81 -1.97
C THR A 214 0.69 -23.25 -2.84
N ASP A 215 0.37 -22.32 -3.74
CA ASP A 215 1.32 -21.62 -4.62
C ASP A 215 1.24 -20.12 -4.35
N SER A 216 1.83 -19.69 -3.23
CA SER A 216 1.93 -18.29 -2.85
C SER A 216 3.34 -17.96 -2.38
N PRO A 217 3.74 -16.68 -2.36
CA PRO A 217 5.02 -16.25 -1.78
C PRO A 217 5.21 -16.68 -0.32
N TRP A 218 4.15 -17.10 0.36
CA TRP A 218 4.14 -17.52 1.76
C TRP A 218 4.01 -19.03 1.96
N ALA A 219 3.80 -19.81 0.91
CA ALA A 219 3.44 -21.22 1.01
C ALA A 219 4.47 -22.09 1.76
N ASP A 220 5.74 -21.71 1.69
CA ASP A 220 6.87 -22.45 2.27
C ASP A 220 7.13 -22.13 3.76
N CYS A 221 6.47 -21.12 4.33
CA CYS A 221 6.80 -20.70 5.69
C CYS A 221 5.75 -19.90 6.46
N ILE A 222 4.52 -19.81 5.97
CA ILE A 222 3.45 -19.05 6.64
C ILE A 222 3.21 -19.51 8.09
N ASP A 223 3.46 -20.79 8.37
CA ASP A 223 3.38 -21.43 9.68
C ASP A 223 4.38 -20.86 10.70
N ARG A 224 5.51 -20.31 10.22
CA ARG A 224 6.54 -19.67 11.06
C ARG A 224 6.21 -18.21 11.42
N TYR A 225 5.11 -17.67 10.90
CA TYR A 225 4.67 -16.30 11.14
C TYR A 225 3.37 -16.25 11.96
N PRO A 226 3.14 -15.19 12.76
CA PRO A 226 3.98 -14.01 12.92
C PRO A 226 5.23 -14.27 13.77
N VAL A 227 6.31 -13.55 13.48
CA VAL A 227 7.50 -13.51 14.33
C VAL A 227 7.42 -12.31 15.27
N HIS A 228 8.05 -12.42 16.45
CA HIS A 228 8.16 -11.29 17.36
C HIS A 228 9.11 -10.24 16.77
N ILE A 229 8.63 -9.01 16.59
CA ILE A 229 9.44 -7.88 16.14
C ILE A 229 9.67 -6.98 17.37
N PRO A 230 10.91 -6.90 17.89
CA PRO A 230 11.21 -6.09 19.07
C PRO A 230 10.79 -4.63 18.86
N GLU A 231 10.18 -4.01 19.86
CA GLU A 231 9.96 -2.56 19.86
C GLU A 231 11.31 -1.83 19.94
N VAL A 232 11.62 -1.00 18.93
CA VAL A 232 12.78 -0.12 19.03
C VAL A 232 12.40 1.01 19.96
N VAL A 233 12.98 1.01 21.16
CA VAL A 233 12.88 2.14 22.09
C VAL A 233 13.42 3.37 21.36
N LYS A 234 12.56 4.39 21.19
CA LYS A 234 13.01 5.70 20.71
C LYS A 234 13.97 6.24 21.77
N LEU A 235 15.26 6.23 21.47
CA LEU A 235 16.29 6.96 22.23
C LEU A 235 16.04 8.47 22.12
#